data_AF-A0A947BPP3-F1
#
_entry.id   AF-A0A947BPP3-F1
#
_cell.length_a   1.000
_cell.length_b   1.000
_cell.length_c   1.000
_cell.angle_alpha   90.00
_cell.angle_beta   90.00
_cell.angle_gamma   90.00
#
_symmetry.space_group_name_H-M   'P 1'
#
loop_
_entity.id
_entity.type
_entity.pdbx_description
1 polymer ?
#
loop_
_entity_poly.entity_id
_entity_poly.type
_entity_poly.pdbx_seq_one_letter_code
_entity_poly.pdbx_strand_id
1 'polypeptide(L)'
;MNRSIIPLPSNLITEQNSGLLTRLARKLVHNQLAMITRGEIVVRENHNEYYFGQVTDDFPVRVYIDVLHPSIYRDVAFGGSPGSGEAYMKGSWQCSDLLGLVRIFLRNRDVLDTMDYGLTRLKAPIHKLLHLFSRNTRSGSKKNISAHYDIGND
;
A
#
# COMPACT_ATOMS: atom_id res chain seq x y z
N MET A 1 -30.98 41.81 -4.13
CA MET A 1 -30.43 40.86 -3.14
C MET A 1 -29.66 39.76 -3.89
N ASN A 2 -28.35 39.96 -4.09
CA ASN A 2 -27.48 38.98 -4.77
C ASN A 2 -27.15 37.83 -3.81
N ARG A 3 -27.56 36.59 -4.16
CA ARG A 3 -27.08 35.38 -3.47
C ARG A 3 -25.78 34.94 -4.14
N SER A 4 -24.66 35.27 -3.51
CA SER A 4 -23.35 34.75 -3.88
C SER A 4 -23.33 33.25 -3.60
N ILE A 5 -23.22 32.43 -4.64
CA ILE A 5 -22.98 30.99 -4.52
C ILE A 5 -21.46 30.83 -4.46
N ILE A 6 -20.92 30.76 -3.25
CA ILE A 6 -19.50 30.43 -3.02
C ILE A 6 -19.35 28.93 -3.32
N PRO A 7 -18.52 28.51 -4.30
CA PRO A 7 -18.20 27.11 -4.47
C PRO A 7 -17.36 26.66 -3.27
N LEU A 8 -17.85 25.67 -2.52
CA LEU A 8 -17.09 25.05 -1.44
C LEU A 8 -15.80 24.44 -2.03
N PRO A 9 -14.61 24.69 -1.44
CA PRO A 9 -13.38 24.10 -1.94
C PRO A 9 -13.45 22.58 -1.85
N SER A 10 -13.29 21.93 -3.00
CA SER A 10 -13.35 20.47 -3.19
C SER A 10 -12.27 19.69 -2.40
N ASN A 11 -11.37 20.40 -1.73
CA ASN A 11 -10.27 19.82 -0.93
C ASN A 11 -10.70 19.33 0.46
N LEU A 12 -11.85 19.75 0.98
CA LEU A 12 -12.29 19.34 2.33
C LEU A 12 -12.77 17.88 2.39
N ILE A 13 -13.24 17.33 1.28
CA ILE A 13 -13.75 15.94 1.21
C ILE A 13 -12.59 14.93 1.03
N THR A 14 -11.48 15.36 0.42
CA THR A 14 -10.33 14.50 0.10
C THR A 14 -9.42 14.30 1.32
N GLU A 15 -9.20 15.34 2.14
CA GLU A 15 -8.34 15.30 3.34
C GLU A 15 -8.96 14.48 4.50
N GLN A 16 -10.27 14.58 4.72
CA GLN A 16 -10.95 13.84 5.82
C GLN A 16 -11.08 12.34 5.52
N ASN A 17 -11.40 11.97 4.27
CA ASN A 17 -11.51 10.57 3.87
C ASN A 17 -10.15 9.87 3.75
N SER A 18 -9.10 10.60 3.37
CA SER A 18 -7.75 10.04 3.29
C SER A 18 -7.29 9.55 4.66
N GLY A 19 -7.61 10.24 5.76
CA GLY A 19 -7.26 9.82 7.12
C GLY A 19 -7.91 8.51 7.56
N LEU A 20 -9.23 8.36 7.35
CA LEU A 20 -9.96 7.14 7.71
C LEU A 20 -9.53 5.94 6.87
N LEU A 21 -9.39 6.12 5.55
CA LEU A 21 -8.92 5.08 4.65
C LEU A 21 -7.49 4.65 4.97
N THR A 22 -6.62 5.62 5.26
CA THR A 22 -5.23 5.35 5.67
C THR A 22 -5.18 4.58 6.98
N ARG A 23 -6.04 4.92 7.96
CA ARG A 23 -6.13 4.19 9.22
C ARG A 23 -6.60 2.74 9.05
N LEU A 24 -7.58 2.51 8.17
CA LEU A 24 -8.01 1.15 7.82
C LEU A 24 -6.89 0.39 7.11
N ALA A 25 -6.26 1.00 6.10
CA ALA A 25 -5.16 0.39 5.36
C ALA A 25 -3.98 0.04 6.28
N ARG A 26 -3.63 0.94 7.21
CA ARG A 26 -2.62 0.70 8.24
C ARG A 26 -2.97 -0.53 9.07
N LYS A 27 -4.22 -0.65 9.52
CA LYS A 27 -4.66 -1.83 10.27
C LYS A 27 -4.50 -3.12 9.47
N LEU A 28 -4.84 -3.10 8.17
CA LEU A 28 -4.67 -4.26 7.29
C LEU A 28 -3.20 -4.65 7.15
N VAL A 29 -2.32 -3.69 6.87
CA VAL A 29 -0.88 -3.91 6.74
C VAL A 29 -0.29 -4.44 8.05
N HIS A 30 -0.64 -3.86 9.20
CA HIS A 30 -0.15 -4.32 10.50
C HIS A 30 -0.62 -5.75 10.81
N ASN A 31 -1.89 -6.07 10.54
CA ASN A 31 -2.41 -7.43 10.72
C ASN A 31 -1.68 -8.44 9.83
N GLN A 32 -1.29 -8.03 8.62
CA GLN A 32 -0.53 -8.86 7.72
C GLN A 32 0.90 -9.08 8.21
N LEU A 33 1.59 -8.02 8.63
CA LEU A 33 2.93 -8.11 9.20
C LEU A 33 2.92 -8.96 10.49
N ALA A 34 1.83 -8.95 11.26
CA ALA A 34 1.68 -9.79 12.45
C ALA A 34 1.66 -11.31 12.16
N MET A 35 1.50 -11.71 10.89
CA MET A 35 1.61 -13.11 10.48
C MET A 35 3.06 -13.55 10.22
N ILE A 36 4.04 -12.64 10.30
CA ILE A 36 5.46 -12.98 10.18
C ILE A 36 5.86 -13.84 11.38
N THR A 37 6.51 -14.96 11.10
CA THR A 37 7.01 -15.90 12.11
C THR A 37 8.52 -16.09 12.06
N ARG A 38 9.14 -15.87 10.90
CA ARG A 38 10.60 -16.00 10.70
C ARG A 38 11.24 -14.66 10.37
N GLY A 39 12.12 -14.20 11.25
CA GLY A 39 12.77 -12.89 11.15
C GLY A 39 11.87 -11.79 11.72
N GLU A 40 12.45 -10.60 11.87
CA GLU A 40 11.77 -9.50 12.55
C GLU A 40 11.75 -8.23 11.69
N ILE A 41 10.58 -7.62 11.59
CA ILE A 41 10.39 -6.31 10.98
C ILE A 41 9.99 -5.34 12.09
N VAL A 42 10.75 -4.27 12.24
CA VAL A 42 10.46 -3.17 13.15
C VAL A 42 10.00 -1.97 12.32
N VAL A 43 8.71 -1.62 12.42
CA VAL A 43 8.13 -0.45 11.74
C VAL A 43 8.20 0.75 12.69
N ARG A 44 8.90 1.81 12.27
CA ARG A 44 9.06 3.06 13.00
C ARG A 44 8.19 4.13 12.36
N GLU A 45 7.26 4.69 13.11
CA GLU A 45 6.40 5.79 12.68
C GLU A 45 6.01 6.67 13.88
N ASN A 46 5.95 7.99 13.68
CA ASN A 46 5.52 8.94 14.72
C ASN A 46 6.21 8.73 16.10
N HIS A 47 7.51 8.42 16.11
CA HIS A 47 8.31 8.09 17.31
C HIS A 47 7.91 6.81 18.05
N ASN A 48 7.04 5.99 17.46
CA ASN A 48 6.68 4.67 17.97
C ASN A 48 7.33 3.58 17.12
N GLU A 49 7.60 2.46 17.75
CA GLU A 49 8.09 1.25 17.08
C GLU A 49 7.07 0.12 17.24
N TYR A 50 6.83 -0.59 16.14
CA TYR A 50 5.94 -1.74 16.08
C TYR A 50 6.72 -2.94 15.59
N TYR A 51 6.69 -4.01 16.37
CA TYR A 51 7.51 -5.20 16.17
C TYR A 51 6.67 -6.33 15.59
N PHE A 52 7.17 -6.98 14.54
CA PHE A 52 6.49 -8.05 13.83
C PHE A 52 7.44 -9.21 13.59
N GLY A 53 7.01 -10.42 13.98
CA GLY A 53 7.87 -11.60 13.95
C GLY A 53 8.89 -11.60 15.08
N GLN A 54 9.94 -12.39 14.91
CA GLN A 54 11.01 -12.56 15.89
C GLN A 54 12.29 -13.07 15.21
N VAL A 55 13.43 -12.66 15.76
CA VAL A 55 14.74 -13.19 15.39
C VAL A 55 14.90 -14.57 16.05
N THR A 56 15.36 -15.54 15.27
CA THR A 56 15.66 -16.89 15.74
C THR A 56 17.08 -17.27 15.35
N ASP A 57 17.67 -18.26 16.03
CA ASP A 57 19.03 -18.71 15.75
C ASP A 57 19.19 -19.22 14.30
N ASP A 58 18.15 -19.85 13.73
CA ASP A 58 18.15 -20.34 12.35
C ASP A 58 17.94 -19.24 11.30
N PHE A 59 17.40 -18.09 11.70
CA PHE A 59 17.15 -16.97 10.80
C PHE A 59 17.30 -15.61 11.52
N PRO A 60 18.56 -15.18 11.78
CA PRO A 60 18.85 -14.04 12.63
C PRO A 60 18.75 -12.70 11.87
N VAL A 61 17.65 -12.48 11.15
CA VAL A 61 17.45 -11.29 10.30
C VAL A 61 16.44 -10.35 10.96
N ARG A 62 16.89 -9.13 11.25
CA ARG A 62 16.04 -8.00 11.67
C ARG A 62 16.19 -6.85 10.69
N VAL A 63 15.08 -6.22 10.33
CA VAL A 63 15.07 -5.01 9.50
C VAL A 63 14.22 -3.91 10.10
N TYR A 64 14.59 -2.66 9.85
CA TYR A 64 13.84 -1.48 10.25
C TYR A 64 13.19 -0.86 9.03
N ILE A 65 11.92 -0.50 9.15
CA ILE A 65 11.14 0.24 8.16
C ILE A 65 10.79 1.59 8.78
N ASP A 66 11.20 2.70 8.16
CA ASP A 66 10.74 4.02 8.56
C ASP A 66 9.61 4.48 7.65
N VAL A 67 8.48 4.81 8.26
CA VAL A 67 7.35 5.42 7.56
C VAL A 67 7.59 6.92 7.49
N LEU A 68 7.92 7.40 6.30
CA LEU A 68 8.17 8.82 6.03
C LEU A 68 6.87 9.54 5.66
N HIS A 69 5.94 8.84 5.01
CA HIS A 69 4.64 9.37 4.65
C HIS A 69 3.52 8.34 4.83
N PRO A 70 2.38 8.68 5.49
CA PRO A 70 1.30 7.73 5.78
C PRO A 70 0.64 7.10 4.55
N SER A 71 0.82 7.65 3.35
CA SER A 71 0.29 7.08 2.11
C SER A 71 0.80 5.67 1.83
N ILE A 72 1.97 5.30 2.38
CA ILE A 72 2.53 3.94 2.24
C ILE A 72 1.51 2.85 2.54
N TYR A 73 0.69 3.03 3.58
CA TYR A 73 -0.28 2.01 3.97
C TYR A 73 -1.33 1.76 2.91
N ARG A 74 -1.77 2.81 2.21
CA ARG A 74 -2.70 2.69 1.09
C ARG A 74 -2.03 2.07 -0.13
N ASP A 75 -0.79 2.47 -0.40
CA ASP A 75 -0.01 1.97 -1.54
C ASP A 75 0.26 0.47 -1.40
N VAL A 76 0.67 0.03 -0.20
CA VAL A 76 0.89 -1.39 0.13
C VAL A 76 -0.43 -2.16 0.12
N ALA A 77 -1.45 -1.68 0.82
CA ALA A 77 -2.73 -2.40 0.87
C ALA A 77 -3.32 -2.51 -0.54
N PHE A 78 -3.60 -1.41 -1.23
CA PHE A 78 -4.35 -1.48 -2.48
C PHE A 78 -3.48 -1.79 -3.70
N GLY A 79 -2.17 -1.57 -3.64
CA GLY A 79 -1.22 -1.80 -4.72
C GLY A 79 -0.40 -3.10 -4.58
N GLY A 80 -0.46 -3.80 -3.45
CA GLY A 80 0.29 -5.05 -3.22
C GLY A 80 1.81 -4.86 -3.30
N SER A 81 2.52 -5.91 -3.72
CA SER A 81 3.99 -5.85 -3.89
C SER A 81 4.46 -4.72 -4.83
N PRO A 82 3.84 -4.49 -6.00
CA PRO A 82 4.21 -3.36 -6.88
C PRO A 82 3.99 -2.00 -6.22
N GLY A 83 2.85 -1.79 -5.54
CA GLY A 83 2.55 -0.55 -4.83
C GLY A 83 3.54 -0.24 -3.71
N SER A 84 4.01 -1.28 -3.03
CA SER A 84 5.06 -1.19 -2.01
C SER A 84 6.39 -0.70 -2.60
N GLY A 85 6.78 -1.24 -3.75
CA GLY A 85 7.99 -0.84 -4.48
C GLY A 85 7.90 0.58 -5.05
N GLU A 86 6.78 0.96 -5.66
CA GLU A 86 6.55 2.33 -6.10
C GLU A 86 6.62 3.32 -4.94
N ALA A 87 6.03 2.98 -3.79
CA ALA A 87 6.06 3.84 -2.61
C ALA A 87 7.47 3.97 -2.02
N TYR A 88 8.32 2.96 -2.17
CA TYR A 88 9.75 3.06 -1.84
C TYR A 88 10.45 4.05 -2.78
N MET A 89 10.24 3.91 -4.10
CA MET A 89 10.80 4.82 -5.10
C MET A 89 10.32 6.27 -4.91
N LYS A 90 9.07 6.47 -4.46
CA LYS A 90 8.49 7.78 -4.13
C LYS A 90 9.01 8.37 -2.82
N GLY A 91 9.77 7.63 -2.02
CA GLY A 91 10.28 8.08 -0.72
C GLY A 91 9.22 8.12 0.38
N SER A 92 8.10 7.39 0.23
CA SER A 92 7.06 7.29 1.28
C SER A 92 7.52 6.45 2.47
N TRP A 93 8.55 5.62 2.29
CA TRP A 93 9.18 4.82 3.33
C TRP A 93 10.62 4.46 2.92
N GLN A 94 11.41 4.05 3.90
CA GLN A 94 12.76 3.54 3.70
C GLN A 94 13.00 2.30 4.55
N CYS A 95 14.05 1.54 4.23
CA CYS A 95 14.41 0.32 4.93
C CYS A 95 15.91 0.30 5.25
N SER A 96 16.27 -0.23 6.42
CA SER A 96 17.68 -0.41 6.80
C SER A 96 18.41 -1.46 5.95
N ASP A 97 17.69 -2.48 5.48
CA ASP A 97 18.21 -3.55 4.62
C ASP A 97 17.08 -4.14 3.75
N LEU A 98 16.98 -3.67 2.51
CA LEU A 98 16.00 -4.15 1.54
C LEU A 98 16.17 -5.65 1.23
N LEU A 99 17.42 -6.15 1.19
CA LEU A 99 17.68 -7.55 0.90
C LEU A 99 17.19 -8.43 2.07
N GLY A 100 17.48 -8.02 3.30
CA GLY A 100 16.95 -8.63 4.52
C GLY A 100 15.42 -8.67 4.54
N LEU A 101 14.78 -7.56 4.14
CA LEU A 101 13.32 -7.46 4.08
C LEU A 101 12.73 -8.44 3.06
N VAL A 102 13.29 -8.50 1.85
CA VAL A 102 12.87 -9.48 0.82
C VAL A 102 13.08 -10.91 1.31
N ARG A 103 14.19 -11.21 2.00
CA ARG A 103 14.44 -12.54 2.58
C ARG A 103 13.40 -12.90 3.63
N ILE A 104 13.04 -11.98 4.51
CA ILE A 104 11.96 -12.20 5.49
C ILE A 104 10.67 -12.55 4.76
N PHE A 105 10.27 -11.75 3.77
CA PHE A 105 9.05 -12.03 3.01
C PHE A 105 9.07 -13.38 2.27
N LEU A 106 10.20 -13.74 1.65
CA LEU A 106 10.36 -15.05 0.99
C LEU A 106 10.34 -16.23 1.96
N ARG A 107 10.72 -16.05 3.22
CA ARG A 107 10.60 -17.07 4.28
C ARG A 107 9.21 -17.17 4.89
N ASN A 108 8.39 -16.15 4.68
CA ASN A 108 7.01 -16.07 5.13
C ASN A 108 6.08 -15.95 3.90
N ARG A 109 6.19 -16.85 2.92
CA ARG A 109 5.49 -16.74 1.61
C ARG A 109 3.98 -16.55 1.75
N ASP A 110 3.35 -17.16 2.75
CA ASP A 110 1.91 -16.99 3.02
C ASP A 110 1.53 -15.52 3.32
N VAL A 111 2.47 -14.74 3.87
CA VAL A 111 2.30 -13.30 4.13
C VAL A 111 2.32 -12.52 2.81
N LEU A 112 3.26 -12.83 1.91
CA LEU A 112 3.31 -12.25 0.56
C LEU A 112 2.08 -12.62 -0.26
N ASP A 113 1.68 -13.88 -0.23
CA ASP A 113 0.50 -14.37 -0.95
C ASP A 113 -0.76 -13.67 -0.43
N THR A 114 -0.86 -13.42 0.88
CA THR A 114 -1.99 -12.62 1.40
C THR A 114 -1.94 -11.16 0.91
N MET A 115 -0.77 -10.61 0.60
CA MET A 115 -0.58 -9.22 0.16
C MET A 115 -1.05 -9.05 -1.28
N ASP A 116 -0.72 -10.03 -2.12
CA ASP A 116 -1.08 -10.03 -3.53
C ASP A 116 -2.49 -10.63 -3.78
N TYR A 117 -2.89 -11.66 -3.01
CA TYR A 117 -4.16 -12.38 -3.18
C TYR A 117 -5.32 -11.92 -2.28
N GLY A 118 -5.04 -11.43 -1.07
CA GLY A 118 -6.07 -11.04 -0.09
C GLY A 118 -6.96 -9.91 -0.59
N LEU A 119 -6.38 -8.95 -1.31
CA LEU A 119 -7.11 -7.81 -1.88
C LEU A 119 -7.53 -8.01 -3.34
N THR A 120 -6.92 -8.91 -4.10
CA THR A 120 -7.51 -9.32 -5.40
C THR A 120 -8.82 -10.10 -5.21
N ARG A 121 -8.95 -10.90 -4.14
CA ARG A 121 -10.24 -11.50 -3.74
C ARG A 121 -11.28 -10.49 -3.26
N LEU A 122 -10.86 -9.35 -2.68
CA LEU A 122 -11.76 -8.24 -2.32
C LEU A 122 -12.10 -7.37 -3.53
N LYS A 123 -11.14 -7.17 -4.44
CA LYS A 123 -11.28 -6.48 -5.72
C LYS A 123 -12.19 -7.25 -6.67
N ALA A 124 -12.26 -8.58 -6.66
CA ALA A 124 -13.17 -9.32 -7.53
C ALA A 124 -14.66 -8.95 -7.33
N PRO A 125 -15.23 -9.00 -6.10
CA PRO A 125 -16.60 -8.54 -5.86
C PRO A 125 -16.74 -7.03 -5.93
N ILE A 126 -15.74 -6.24 -5.52
CA ILE A 126 -15.79 -4.76 -5.62
C ILE A 126 -15.72 -4.30 -7.07
N HIS A 127 -14.87 -4.86 -7.93
CA HIS A 127 -14.88 -4.61 -9.37
C HIS A 127 -16.20 -5.05 -9.96
N LYS A 128 -16.77 -6.20 -9.57
CA LYS A 128 -18.08 -6.63 -10.06
C LYS A 128 -19.19 -5.66 -9.64
N LEU A 129 -19.17 -5.15 -8.41
CA LEU A 129 -20.06 -4.10 -7.90
C LEU A 129 -19.84 -2.78 -8.65
N LEU A 130 -18.60 -2.30 -8.75
CA LEU A 130 -18.24 -1.10 -9.50
C LEU A 130 -18.60 -1.23 -10.98
N HIS A 131 -18.54 -2.42 -11.59
CA HIS A 131 -18.96 -2.65 -12.98
C HIS A 131 -20.49 -2.65 -13.12
N LEU A 132 -21.23 -3.09 -12.10
CA LEU A 132 -22.68 -2.98 -12.02
C LEU A 132 -23.12 -1.52 -11.85
N PHE A 133 -22.37 -0.72 -11.08
CA PHE A 133 -22.60 0.72 -10.89
C PHE A 133 -22.01 1.59 -12.02
N SER A 134 -20.99 1.13 -12.75
CA SER A 134 -20.36 1.81 -13.89
C SER A 134 -21.06 1.49 -15.22
N ARG A 135 -22.23 0.86 -15.20
CA ARG A 135 -23.06 0.62 -16.39
C ARG A 135 -23.87 1.87 -16.80
N ASN A 136 -23.26 3.05 -16.69
CA ASN A 136 -23.71 4.25 -17.35
C ASN A 136 -22.51 5.16 -17.67
N THR A 137 -21.82 4.88 -18.79
CA THR A 137 -21.59 5.81 -19.91
C THR A 137 -20.46 5.30 -20.81
N ARG A 138 -20.75 5.27 -22.10
CA ARG A 138 -19.96 4.65 -23.20
C ARG A 138 -18.71 5.47 -23.59
N SER A 139 -18.24 6.40 -22.75
CA SER A 139 -17.31 7.48 -23.15
C SER A 139 -15.86 7.34 -22.63
N GLY A 140 -15.59 6.51 -21.62
CA GLY A 140 -14.26 6.42 -20.99
C GLY A 140 -13.19 5.58 -21.71
N SER A 141 -13.55 4.80 -22.73
CA SER A 141 -12.65 3.79 -23.33
C SER A 141 -11.54 4.32 -24.23
N LYS A 142 -11.42 5.63 -24.47
CA LYS A 142 -10.49 6.19 -25.45
C LYS A 142 -9.17 6.75 -24.89
N LYS A 143 -8.93 6.69 -23.57
CA LYS A 143 -7.80 7.42 -22.94
C LYS A 143 -6.68 6.54 -22.34
N ASN A 144 -6.73 5.22 -22.50
CA ASN A 144 -5.78 4.28 -21.87
C ASN A 144 -4.80 3.60 -22.84
N ILE A 145 -4.35 4.30 -23.90
CA ILE A 145 -3.29 3.82 -24.79
C ILE A 145 -2.18 4.88 -24.88
N SER A 146 -1.24 4.84 -23.93
CA SER A 146 0.20 5.05 -24.17
C SER A 146 0.99 5.09 -22.86
N ALA A 147 1.84 4.08 -22.65
CA ALA A 147 3.05 4.20 -21.86
C ALA A 147 3.99 3.08 -22.33
N HIS A 148 4.86 3.43 -23.28
CA HIS A 148 5.90 2.57 -23.82
C HIS A 148 7.19 2.89 -23.05
N TYR A 149 7.84 1.89 -22.46
CA TYR A 149 9.18 2.03 -21.88
C TYR A 149 10.18 1.39 -22.84
N ASP A 150 11.14 2.19 -23.29
CA ASP A 150 12.35 1.75 -23.98
C ASP A 150 13.51 2.11 -23.04
N ILE A 151 14.19 1.12 -22.48
CA ILE A 151 15.40 1.33 -21.67
C ILE A 151 16.57 0.89 -22.55
N GLY A 152 17.19 1.88 -23.20
CA GLY A 152 18.47 1.75 -23.88
C GLY A 152 19.60 1.62 -22.86
N ASN A 153 20.54 0.75 -23.19
CA ASN A 153 21.72 0.39 -22.41
C ASN A 153 22.90 1.27 -22.82
N ASP A 154 23.55 1.93 -21.86
CA ASP A 154 24.93 2.42 -21.96
C ASP A 154 25.75 1.81 -20.83
#